data_AF-A0A828ZQH9-F1
#
_entry.id   AF-A0A828ZQH9-F1
#
_cell.length_a   1.000
_cell.length_b   1.000
_cell.length_c   1.000
_cell.angle_alpha   90.00
_cell.angle_beta   90.00
_cell.angle_gamma   90.00
#
_symmetry.space_group_name_H-M   'P 1'
#
loop_
_entity.id
_entity.type
_entity.pdbx_description
1 polymer ?
#
loop_
_entity_poly.entity_id
_entity_poly.type
_entity_poly.pdbx_seq_one_letter_code
_entity_poly.pdbx_strand_id
1 'polypeptide(L)'
;MNYYYSKNKENFYQKLTGDPLFSLLTDYLYEHREKETILRELKKEFPQNKFSHFLDLLIDAGLIKREERRYHLNFPVFDPNDYLQQVTSAAETIADQLKRLSVAEQKLAMGEVIWAYCFEDERKEAYFYGVRNSRETELLRTTAGNQKYRFITLSSKEHFPLTLANYFFIQKNQLPVTKAFKELAELIGDVNEAYFFDQIEVIVDRIRKNKYKNRRPSIFHQSLLVTDTIKEEESFTLALPIVEKNNPEIEFPTLDPSLTMEETAFLKRQIFSELSKKFMPHAFSYIKEYGAI
;
A
#
# COMPACT_ATOMS: atom_id res chain seq x y z
N MET A 1 -1.93 1.96 -18.60
CA MET A 1 -2.78 1.34 -17.55
C MET A 1 -2.09 1.37 -16.19
N ASN A 2 -2.79 1.04 -15.09
CA ASN A 2 -2.16 0.70 -13.79
C ASN A 2 -2.09 -0.82 -13.65
N TYR A 3 -1.05 -1.34 -12.98
CA TYR A 3 -0.81 -2.78 -12.82
C TYR A 3 -0.76 -3.17 -11.36
N TYR A 4 -1.40 -4.29 -11.03
CA TYR A 4 -1.46 -4.80 -9.67
C TYR A 4 -1.14 -6.28 -9.64
N TYR A 5 -0.41 -6.69 -8.62
CA TYR A 5 0.10 -8.04 -8.50
C TYR A 5 0.31 -8.42 -7.04
N SER A 6 0.43 -9.72 -6.81
CA SER A 6 0.58 -10.30 -5.48
C SER A 6 1.92 -9.95 -4.82
N LYS A 7 1.90 -9.69 -3.51
CA LYS A 7 3.11 -9.30 -2.73
C LYS A 7 4.23 -10.33 -2.76
N ASN A 8 3.90 -11.62 -2.82
CA ASN A 8 4.88 -12.72 -2.91
C ASN A 8 5.81 -12.65 -4.15
N LYS A 9 5.43 -11.89 -5.19
CA LYS A 9 6.19 -11.70 -6.43
C LYS A 9 6.44 -10.22 -6.73
N GLU A 10 6.27 -9.33 -5.75
CA GLU A 10 6.34 -7.87 -5.91
C GLU A 10 7.67 -7.43 -6.55
N ASN A 11 8.81 -7.83 -5.98
CA ASN A 11 10.14 -7.48 -6.52
C ASN A 11 10.38 -7.97 -7.95
N PHE A 12 9.72 -9.06 -8.36
CA PHE A 12 9.85 -9.61 -9.71
C PHE A 12 9.03 -8.76 -10.70
N TYR A 13 7.75 -8.56 -10.40
CA TYR A 13 6.87 -7.78 -11.27
C TYR A 13 7.24 -6.30 -11.31
N GLN A 14 7.67 -5.70 -10.20
CA GLN A 14 8.08 -4.30 -10.14
C GLN A 14 9.24 -3.98 -11.09
N LYS A 15 10.18 -4.93 -11.29
CA LYS A 15 11.27 -4.77 -12.27
C LYS A 15 10.75 -4.74 -13.71
N LEU A 16 9.74 -5.55 -14.01
CA LEU A 16 9.12 -5.61 -15.34
C LEU A 16 8.25 -4.38 -15.59
N THR A 17 7.35 -4.04 -14.65
CA THR A 17 6.42 -2.91 -14.79
C THR A 17 7.12 -1.55 -14.69
N GLY A 18 8.33 -1.50 -14.11
CA GLY A 18 9.16 -0.30 -14.03
C GLY A 18 9.90 0.02 -15.33
N ASP A 19 9.97 -0.91 -16.28
CA ASP A 19 10.55 -0.65 -17.60
C ASP A 19 9.58 0.21 -18.44
N PRO A 20 10.02 1.34 -19.03
CA PRO A 20 9.16 2.17 -19.88
C PRO A 20 8.54 1.43 -21.07
N LEU A 21 9.18 0.37 -21.57
CA LEU A 21 8.63 -0.46 -22.64
C LEU A 21 7.40 -1.25 -22.21
N PHE A 22 7.28 -1.56 -20.92
CA PHE A 22 6.20 -2.42 -20.41
C PHE A 22 4.84 -1.80 -20.73
N SER A 23 4.61 -0.57 -20.27
CA SER A 23 3.32 0.10 -20.46
C SER A 23 2.99 0.31 -21.94
N LEU A 24 3.97 0.71 -22.75
CA LEU A 24 3.78 0.91 -24.18
C LEU A 24 3.39 -0.38 -24.90
N LEU A 25 4.07 -1.49 -24.59
CA LEU A 25 3.79 -2.78 -25.18
C LEU A 25 2.43 -3.33 -24.75
N THR A 26 2.10 -3.24 -23.47
CA THR A 26 0.83 -3.75 -22.96
C THR A 26 -0.36 -2.93 -23.46
N ASP A 27 -0.22 -1.60 -23.53
CA ASP A 27 -1.25 -0.73 -24.10
C ASP A 27 -1.45 -1.07 -25.60
N TYR A 28 -0.37 -1.24 -26.37
CA TYR A 28 -0.44 -1.65 -27.78
C TYR A 28 -1.14 -3.00 -27.97
N LEU A 29 -0.72 -4.04 -27.25
CA LEU A 29 -1.29 -5.39 -27.36
C LEU A 29 -2.77 -5.42 -26.94
N TYR A 30 -3.15 -4.63 -25.95
CA TYR A 30 -4.54 -4.53 -25.54
C TYR A 30 -5.43 -3.82 -26.58
N GLU A 31 -4.94 -2.74 -27.20
CA GLU A 31 -5.64 -2.03 -28.27
C GLU A 31 -5.80 -2.90 -29.52
N HIS A 32 -4.85 -3.80 -29.77
CA HIS A 32 -4.83 -4.73 -30.90
C HIS A 32 -5.32 -6.13 -30.54
N ARG A 33 -6.00 -6.32 -29.40
CA ARG A 33 -6.41 -7.67 -28.92
C ARG A 33 -7.34 -8.44 -29.88
N GLU A 34 -8.12 -7.73 -30.69
CA GLU A 34 -8.99 -8.32 -31.71
C GLU A 34 -8.23 -8.68 -33.01
N LYS A 35 -6.96 -8.29 -33.10
CA LYS A 35 -6.08 -8.51 -34.24
C LYS A 35 -4.96 -9.47 -33.90
N GLU A 36 -4.60 -10.25 -34.89
CA GLU A 36 -3.47 -11.17 -34.82
C GLU A 36 -2.13 -10.44 -34.85
N THR A 37 -1.60 -10.05 -33.69
CA THR A 37 -0.33 -9.34 -33.59
C THR A 37 0.87 -10.29 -33.77
N ILE A 38 1.74 -10.03 -34.75
CA ILE A 38 2.94 -10.85 -35.04
C ILE A 38 4.25 -10.13 -34.66
N LEU A 39 5.34 -10.91 -34.47
CA LEU A 39 6.66 -10.38 -34.10
C LEU A 39 7.18 -9.30 -35.05
N ARG A 40 6.91 -9.42 -36.35
CA ARG A 40 7.36 -8.45 -37.35
C ARG A 40 6.73 -7.07 -37.14
N GLU A 41 5.46 -7.04 -36.72
CA GLU A 41 4.75 -5.79 -36.42
C GLU A 41 5.27 -5.20 -35.12
N LEU A 42 5.42 -6.02 -34.07
CA LEU A 42 6.01 -5.59 -32.81
C LEU A 42 7.41 -5.01 -32.97
N LYS A 43 8.29 -5.64 -33.77
CA LYS A 43 9.64 -5.10 -34.04
C LYS A 43 9.62 -3.80 -34.83
N LYS A 44 8.58 -3.55 -35.63
CA LYS A 44 8.41 -2.30 -36.37
C LYS A 44 7.96 -1.18 -35.42
N GLU A 45 7.03 -1.47 -34.51
CA GLU A 45 6.51 -0.52 -33.53
C GLU A 45 7.54 -0.22 -32.42
N PHE A 46 8.28 -1.25 -32.00
CA PHE A 46 9.29 -1.18 -30.94
C PHE A 46 10.69 -1.48 -31.52
N PRO A 47 11.33 -0.53 -32.25
CA PRO A 47 12.59 -0.76 -32.96
C PRO A 47 13.83 -0.82 -32.03
N GLN A 48 13.62 -0.80 -30.72
CA GLN A 48 14.69 -0.75 -29.73
C GLN A 48 15.48 -2.06 -29.70
N ASN A 49 16.81 -2.00 -29.67
CA ASN A 49 17.69 -3.17 -29.77
C ASN A 49 17.42 -4.24 -28.69
N LYS A 50 16.92 -3.84 -27.51
CA LYS A 50 16.63 -4.74 -26.38
C LYS A 50 15.20 -5.30 -26.39
N PHE A 51 14.35 -4.87 -27.32
CA PHE A 51 12.93 -5.24 -27.32
C PHE A 51 12.70 -6.75 -27.37
N SER A 52 13.43 -7.49 -28.22
CA SER A 52 13.24 -8.95 -28.32
C SER A 52 13.57 -9.66 -27.02
N HIS A 53 14.66 -9.27 -26.34
CA HIS A 53 15.00 -9.83 -25.04
C HIS A 53 13.95 -9.49 -23.98
N PHE A 54 13.45 -8.25 -23.98
CA PHE A 54 12.38 -7.85 -23.05
C PHE A 54 11.08 -8.60 -23.31
N LEU A 55 10.71 -8.82 -24.57
CA LEU A 55 9.54 -9.62 -24.95
C LEU A 55 9.67 -11.06 -24.44
N ASP A 56 10.85 -11.68 -24.59
CA ASP A 56 11.10 -13.03 -24.07
C ASP A 56 10.97 -13.07 -22.54
N LEU A 57 11.49 -12.07 -21.82
CA LEU A 57 11.31 -11.96 -20.36
C LEU A 57 9.83 -11.89 -19.95
N LEU A 58 8.99 -11.19 -20.71
CA LEU A 58 7.55 -11.10 -20.44
C LEU A 58 6.80 -12.40 -20.74
N ILE A 59 7.27 -13.17 -21.71
CA ILE A 59 6.74 -14.51 -22.00
C ILE A 59 7.12 -15.49 -20.89
N ASP A 60 8.39 -15.48 -20.47
CA ASP A 60 8.88 -16.30 -19.36
C ASP A 60 8.19 -15.94 -18.03
N ALA A 61 7.86 -14.66 -17.85
CA ALA A 61 7.06 -14.17 -16.72
C ALA A 61 5.58 -14.56 -16.79
N GLY A 62 5.11 -15.11 -17.91
CA GLY A 62 3.71 -15.45 -18.14
C GLY A 62 2.80 -14.24 -18.29
N LEU A 63 3.34 -13.04 -18.58
CA LEU A 63 2.55 -11.81 -18.80
C LEU A 63 2.13 -11.65 -20.27
N ILE A 64 2.90 -12.23 -21.19
CA ILE A 64 2.58 -12.32 -22.61
C ILE A 64 2.53 -13.78 -23.01
N LYS A 65 1.49 -14.17 -23.74
CA LYS A 65 1.36 -15.50 -24.29
C LYS A 65 1.66 -15.47 -25.79
N ARG A 66 2.40 -16.49 -26.24
CA ARG A 66 2.73 -16.68 -27.65
C ARG A 66 2.07 -17.97 -28.16
N GLU A 67 1.05 -17.84 -28.98
CA GLU A 67 0.32 -18.97 -29.59
C GLU A 67 0.25 -18.78 -31.11
N GLU A 68 0.56 -19.82 -31.88
CA GLU A 68 0.52 -19.75 -33.36
C GLU A 68 1.29 -18.56 -33.96
N ARG A 69 2.42 -18.20 -33.32
CA ARG A 69 3.25 -17.02 -33.67
C ARG A 69 2.55 -15.66 -33.46
N ARG A 70 1.44 -15.64 -32.74
CA ARG A 70 0.70 -14.45 -32.29
C ARG A 70 1.02 -14.14 -30.84
N TYR A 71 1.09 -12.87 -30.50
CA TYR A 71 1.40 -12.38 -29.16
C TYR A 71 0.20 -11.66 -28.60
N HIS A 72 -0.18 -12.01 -27.37
CA HIS A 72 -1.29 -11.38 -26.66
C HIS A 72 -1.00 -11.28 -25.16
N LEU A 73 -1.71 -10.40 -24.47
CA LEU A 73 -1.64 -10.31 -23.02
C LEU A 73 -2.17 -11.60 -22.38
N ASN A 74 -1.48 -12.06 -21.34
CA ASN A 74 -1.84 -13.26 -20.60
C ASN A 74 -2.36 -12.94 -19.19
N PHE A 75 -2.94 -11.76 -19.02
CA PHE A 75 -3.55 -11.30 -17.78
C PHE A 75 -4.81 -10.49 -18.08
N PRO A 76 -5.80 -10.49 -17.18
CA PRO A 76 -7.02 -9.71 -17.36
C PRO A 76 -6.73 -8.22 -17.18
N VAL A 77 -7.46 -7.41 -17.94
CA VAL A 77 -7.44 -5.96 -17.84
C VAL A 77 -8.86 -5.48 -17.54
N PHE A 78 -9.05 -4.97 -16.33
CA PHE A 78 -10.37 -4.53 -15.84
C PHE A 78 -10.63 -3.05 -16.13
N ASP A 79 -11.90 -2.69 -16.22
CA ASP A 79 -12.41 -1.34 -16.08
C ASP A 79 -12.85 -1.08 -14.63
N PRO A 80 -12.67 0.12 -14.06
CA PRO A 80 -13.12 0.44 -12.71
C PRO A 80 -14.63 0.23 -12.47
N ASN A 81 -15.44 0.19 -13.54
CA ASN A 81 -16.87 -0.10 -13.44
C ASN A 81 -17.19 -1.60 -13.49
N ASP A 82 -16.21 -2.47 -13.72
CA ASP A 82 -16.42 -3.91 -13.64
C ASP A 82 -16.84 -4.30 -12.23
N TYR A 83 -17.85 -5.16 -12.14
CA TYR A 83 -18.44 -5.63 -10.87
C TYR A 83 -18.96 -4.52 -9.93
N LEU A 84 -19.25 -3.30 -10.44
CA LEU A 84 -19.63 -2.13 -9.63
C LEU A 84 -20.73 -2.43 -8.59
N GLN A 85 -21.76 -3.20 -8.97
CA GLN A 85 -22.85 -3.58 -8.06
C GLN A 85 -22.35 -4.43 -6.88
N GLN A 86 -21.48 -5.41 -7.14
CA GLN A 86 -20.92 -6.29 -6.12
C GLN A 86 -20.00 -5.50 -5.18
N VAL A 87 -19.13 -4.65 -5.74
CA VAL A 87 -18.26 -3.74 -4.99
C VAL A 87 -19.08 -2.85 -4.06
N THR A 88 -20.14 -2.23 -4.59
CA THR A 88 -20.98 -1.28 -3.85
C THR A 88 -21.68 -1.98 -2.69
N SER A 89 -22.33 -3.11 -2.95
CA SER A 89 -23.03 -3.90 -1.92
C SER A 89 -22.08 -4.43 -0.84
N ALA A 90 -20.90 -4.91 -1.23
CA ALA A 90 -19.88 -5.37 -0.30
C ALA A 90 -19.33 -4.23 0.57
N ALA A 91 -19.03 -3.07 -0.04
CA ALA A 91 -18.54 -1.89 0.67
C ALA A 91 -19.60 -1.32 1.61
N GLU A 92 -20.88 -1.30 1.22
CA GLU A 92 -21.99 -0.87 2.09
C GLU A 92 -22.14 -1.76 3.32
N THR A 93 -22.05 -3.09 3.14
CA THR A 93 -22.09 -4.06 4.24
C THR A 93 -21.02 -3.79 5.29
N ILE A 94 -19.78 -3.52 4.85
CA ILE A 94 -18.67 -3.19 5.75
C ILE A 94 -18.87 -1.78 6.34
N ALA A 95 -19.30 -0.81 5.54
CA ALA A 95 -19.51 0.57 5.96
C ALA A 95 -20.55 0.68 7.08
N ASP A 96 -21.62 -0.11 7.04
CA ASP A 96 -22.66 -0.09 8.08
C ASP A 96 -22.16 -0.63 9.43
N GLN A 97 -21.20 -1.54 9.42
CA GLN A 97 -20.50 -1.97 10.63
C GLN A 97 -19.56 -0.86 11.13
N LEU A 98 -18.77 -0.25 10.25
CA LEU A 98 -17.86 0.86 10.60
C LEU A 98 -18.58 2.06 11.23
N LYS A 99 -19.78 2.41 10.75
CA LYS A 99 -20.60 3.51 11.31
C LYS A 99 -20.98 3.30 12.79
N ARG A 100 -20.97 2.06 13.29
CA ARG A 100 -21.28 1.73 14.69
C ARG A 100 -20.07 1.85 15.62
N LEU A 101 -18.88 1.97 15.04
CA LEU A 101 -17.61 2.07 15.77
C LEU A 101 -17.26 3.53 16.05
N SER A 102 -16.46 3.75 17.09
CA SER A 102 -15.81 5.04 17.33
C SER A 102 -14.82 5.39 16.22
N VAL A 103 -14.46 6.68 16.09
CA VAL A 103 -13.50 7.13 15.07
C VAL A 103 -12.13 6.41 15.20
N ALA A 104 -11.71 6.08 16.42
CA ALA A 104 -10.46 5.34 16.63
C ALA A 104 -10.56 3.89 16.15
N GLU A 105 -11.67 3.21 16.46
CA GLU A 105 -11.94 1.85 16.01
C GLU A 105 -12.13 1.77 14.49
N GLN A 106 -12.76 2.78 13.86
CA GLN A 106 -12.85 2.86 12.40
C GLN A 106 -11.46 2.91 11.75
N LYS A 107 -10.55 3.73 12.27
CA LYS A 107 -9.16 3.81 11.80
C LYS A 107 -8.45 2.46 11.97
N LEU A 108 -8.64 1.80 13.10
CA LEU A 108 -8.05 0.48 13.35
C LEU A 108 -8.61 -0.58 12.40
N ALA A 109 -9.94 -0.62 12.22
CA ALA A 109 -10.60 -1.52 11.29
C ALA A 109 -10.07 -1.34 9.86
N MET A 110 -10.03 -0.09 9.37
CA MET A 110 -9.51 0.25 8.05
C MET A 110 -8.02 -0.11 7.90
N GLY A 111 -7.20 0.22 8.89
CA GLY A 111 -5.75 0.08 8.82
C GLY A 111 -5.21 -1.31 9.13
N GLU A 112 -5.98 -2.19 9.76
CA GLU A 112 -5.55 -3.54 10.13
C GLU A 112 -6.45 -4.60 9.49
N VAL A 113 -7.73 -4.62 9.86
CA VAL A 113 -8.65 -5.74 9.57
C VAL A 113 -9.05 -5.75 8.10
N ILE A 114 -9.56 -4.62 7.62
CA ILE A 114 -10.00 -4.45 6.24
C ILE A 114 -8.80 -4.41 5.29
N TRP A 115 -7.70 -3.76 5.70
CA TRP A 115 -6.45 -3.79 4.93
C TRP A 115 -5.95 -5.22 4.71
N ALA A 116 -5.92 -6.04 5.76
CA ALA A 116 -5.51 -7.44 5.66
C ALA A 116 -6.46 -8.22 4.73
N TYR A 117 -7.77 -8.10 4.94
CA TYR A 117 -8.77 -8.74 4.08
C TYR A 117 -8.59 -8.38 2.61
N CYS A 118 -8.31 -7.11 2.30
CA CYS A 118 -8.23 -6.62 0.93
C CYS A 118 -6.89 -6.89 0.23
N PHE A 119 -5.78 -6.90 0.96
CA PHE A 119 -4.43 -6.86 0.36
C PHE A 119 -3.45 -7.92 0.89
N GLU A 120 -3.79 -8.64 1.94
CA GLU A 120 -2.96 -9.70 2.51
C GLU A 120 -3.63 -11.04 2.18
N ASP A 121 -3.24 -11.59 1.03
CA ASP A 121 -3.84 -12.82 0.51
C ASP A 121 -3.35 -14.05 1.30
N GLU A 122 -4.28 -14.79 1.87
CA GLU A 122 -4.02 -16.04 2.60
C GLU A 122 -3.61 -17.18 1.66
N ARG A 123 -4.03 -17.14 0.39
CA ARG A 123 -3.84 -18.24 -0.58
C ARG A 123 -2.38 -18.36 -1.06
N LYS A 124 -1.58 -17.29 -0.91
CA LYS A 124 -0.16 -17.21 -1.33
C LYS A 124 0.13 -17.53 -2.80
N GLU A 125 -0.89 -17.66 -3.63
CA GLU A 125 -0.73 -17.85 -5.06
C GLU A 125 -0.39 -16.50 -5.73
N ALA A 126 0.17 -16.54 -6.94
CA ALA A 126 0.62 -15.33 -7.63
C ALA A 126 -0.43 -14.85 -8.63
N TYR A 127 -0.80 -13.56 -8.60
CA TYR A 127 -1.72 -12.95 -9.56
C TYR A 127 -1.09 -11.71 -10.19
N PHE A 128 -1.57 -11.35 -11.39
CA PHE A 128 -1.24 -10.11 -12.07
C PHE A 128 -2.45 -9.63 -12.87
N TYR A 129 -2.81 -8.36 -12.76
CA TYR A 129 -3.88 -7.77 -13.58
C TYR A 129 -3.60 -6.29 -13.90
N GLY A 130 -4.20 -5.81 -14.99
CA GLY A 130 -4.22 -4.41 -15.36
C GLY A 130 -5.55 -3.75 -15.02
N VAL A 131 -5.55 -2.43 -14.80
CA VAL A 131 -6.77 -1.61 -14.70
C VAL A 131 -6.65 -0.40 -15.63
N ARG A 132 -7.65 -0.20 -16.49
CA ARG A 132 -7.74 0.96 -17.37
C ARG A 132 -8.31 2.16 -16.66
N ASN A 133 -7.92 3.36 -17.10
CA ASN A 133 -8.52 4.62 -16.64
C ASN A 133 -8.66 4.73 -15.12
N SER A 134 -7.75 4.10 -14.37
CA SER A 134 -7.79 4.10 -12.92
C SER A 134 -7.54 5.53 -12.45
N ARG A 135 -8.62 6.19 -12.07
CA ARG A 135 -8.59 7.49 -11.37
C ARG A 135 -8.47 7.30 -9.86
N GLU A 136 -8.27 6.06 -9.43
CA GLU A 136 -8.15 5.75 -8.01
C GLU A 136 -6.81 6.22 -7.51
N THR A 137 -6.83 7.01 -6.44
CA THR A 137 -5.60 7.39 -5.77
C THR A 137 -4.98 6.14 -5.17
N GLU A 138 -3.74 5.85 -5.52
CA GLU A 138 -3.04 4.70 -4.94
C GLU A 138 -2.93 4.87 -3.42
N LEU A 139 -3.53 3.93 -2.71
CA LEU A 139 -3.53 3.87 -1.26
C LEU A 139 -2.29 3.11 -0.78
N LEU A 140 -1.69 3.62 0.29
CA LEU A 140 -0.45 3.12 0.86
C LEU A 140 -0.61 2.98 2.36
N ARG A 141 -0.27 1.78 2.85
CA ARG A 141 -0.08 1.51 4.28
C ARG A 141 1.41 1.39 4.55
N THR A 142 1.96 2.34 5.29
CA THR A 142 3.34 2.29 5.76
C THR A 142 3.39 1.89 7.23
N THR A 143 4.47 1.22 7.61
CA THR A 143 4.68 0.78 8.99
C THR A 143 6.15 0.96 9.36
N ALA A 144 6.40 1.42 10.58
CA ALA A 144 7.72 1.47 11.18
C ALA A 144 7.59 1.24 12.69
N GLY A 145 8.57 0.63 13.34
CA GLY A 145 8.43 0.31 14.76
C GLY A 145 9.31 -0.82 15.24
N ASN A 146 9.08 -1.21 16.49
CA ASN A 146 9.72 -2.38 17.09
C ASN A 146 8.68 -3.46 17.42
N GLN A 147 9.05 -4.41 18.28
CA GLN A 147 8.17 -5.52 18.66
C GLN A 147 6.97 -5.08 19.50
N LYS A 148 7.09 -3.99 20.26
CA LYS A 148 6.04 -3.50 21.16
C LYS A 148 5.18 -2.42 20.50
N TYR A 149 5.79 -1.41 19.89
CA TYR A 149 5.07 -0.31 19.26
C TYR A 149 5.33 -0.28 17.76
N ARG A 150 4.26 -0.36 16.98
CA ARG A 150 4.29 -0.15 15.54
C ARG A 150 3.50 1.10 15.18
N PHE A 151 4.14 2.02 14.50
CA PHE A 151 3.55 3.20 13.91
C PHE A 151 3.00 2.81 12.55
N ILE A 152 1.74 3.11 12.30
CA ILE A 152 1.06 2.84 11.04
C ILE A 152 0.52 4.14 10.49
N THR A 153 0.75 4.39 9.21
CA THR A 153 0.10 5.44 8.45
C THR A 153 -0.63 4.81 7.27
N LEU A 154 -1.92 5.08 7.16
CA LEU A 154 -2.70 4.80 5.96
C LEU A 154 -2.94 6.14 5.25
N SER A 155 -2.47 6.25 4.02
CA SER A 155 -2.54 7.48 3.24
C SER A 155 -2.67 7.21 1.75
N SER A 156 -3.00 8.23 0.97
CA SER A 156 -2.89 8.16 -0.47
C SER A 156 -1.48 8.59 -0.92
N LYS A 157 -1.05 8.23 -2.12
CA LYS A 157 0.23 8.72 -2.67
C LYS A 157 0.23 10.24 -2.89
N GLU A 158 -0.92 10.82 -3.21
CA GLU A 158 -1.08 12.27 -3.38
C GLU A 158 -1.01 13.01 -2.06
N HIS A 159 -1.50 12.39 -0.98
CA HIS A 159 -1.49 12.94 0.36
C HIS A 159 -0.60 12.09 1.28
N PHE A 160 0.72 12.32 1.19
CA PHE A 160 1.73 11.54 1.91
C PHE A 160 2.27 12.33 3.13
N PRO A 161 1.67 12.19 4.32
CA PRO A 161 1.96 13.06 5.47
C PRO A 161 3.34 12.81 6.08
N LEU A 162 3.89 13.83 6.75
CA LEU A 162 5.15 13.76 7.48
C LEU A 162 5.01 12.91 8.75
N THR A 163 5.25 11.61 8.65
CA THR A 163 5.16 10.66 9.78
C THR A 163 6.41 9.80 9.87
N LEU A 164 6.68 9.22 11.05
CA LEU A 164 7.78 8.28 11.22
C LEU A 164 7.61 7.05 10.31
N ALA A 165 6.39 6.52 10.20
CA ALA A 165 6.10 5.37 9.33
C ALA A 165 6.42 5.67 7.86
N ASN A 166 6.04 6.86 7.37
CA ASN A 166 6.35 7.29 6.01
C ASN A 166 7.84 7.60 5.80
N TYR A 167 8.52 8.18 6.79
CA TYR A 167 9.96 8.44 6.73
C TYR A 167 10.77 7.15 6.58
N PHE A 168 10.54 6.16 7.45
CA PHE A 168 11.24 4.88 7.35
C PHE A 168 10.83 4.08 6.11
N PHE A 169 9.60 4.25 5.62
CA PHE A 169 9.20 3.72 4.31
C PHE A 169 10.04 4.31 3.16
N ILE A 170 10.27 5.62 3.14
CA ILE A 170 11.16 6.28 2.14
C ILE A 170 12.56 5.67 2.22
N GLN A 171 13.13 5.58 3.42
CA GLN A 171 14.49 5.05 3.64
C GLN A 171 14.62 3.59 3.18
N LYS A 172 13.71 2.72 3.63
CA LYS A 172 13.73 1.29 3.32
C LYS A 172 13.63 1.00 1.82
N ASN A 173 12.85 1.81 1.10
CA ASN A 173 12.64 1.68 -0.34
C ASN A 173 13.59 2.54 -1.18
N GLN A 174 14.56 3.24 -0.55
CA GLN A 174 15.53 4.11 -1.20
C GLN A 174 14.86 5.16 -2.11
N LEU A 175 13.72 5.70 -1.66
CA LEU A 175 12.98 6.71 -2.41
C LEU A 175 13.63 8.09 -2.23
N PRO A 176 13.50 8.99 -3.21
CA PRO A 176 13.98 10.36 -3.07
C PRO A 176 13.32 11.08 -1.88
N VAL A 177 14.13 11.68 -1.01
CA VAL A 177 13.65 12.49 0.11
C VAL A 177 13.03 13.78 -0.43
N THR A 178 11.74 13.97 -0.18
CA THR A 178 11.04 15.19 -0.59
C THR A 178 11.31 16.34 0.38
N LYS A 179 10.99 17.57 -0.02
CA LYS A 179 11.16 18.77 0.84
C LYS A 179 10.48 18.61 2.20
N ALA A 180 9.33 17.94 2.26
CA ALA A 180 8.60 17.72 3.52
C ALA A 180 9.38 16.84 4.52
N PHE A 181 10.20 15.90 4.04
CA PHE A 181 10.96 14.97 4.88
C PHE A 181 12.41 15.40 5.12
N LYS A 182 12.84 16.53 4.55
CA LYS A 182 14.23 16.99 4.61
C LYS A 182 14.71 17.21 6.06
N GLU A 183 13.87 17.84 6.89
CA GLU A 183 14.19 18.08 8.30
C GLU A 183 14.39 16.77 9.07
N LEU A 184 13.50 15.78 8.88
CA LEU A 184 13.66 14.45 9.49
C LEU A 184 14.91 13.74 8.98
N ALA A 185 15.23 13.87 7.69
CA ALA A 185 16.41 13.24 7.10
C ALA A 185 17.69 13.82 7.70
N GLU A 186 17.78 15.14 7.88
CA GLU A 186 18.92 15.81 8.53
C GLU A 186 19.00 15.48 10.03
N LEU A 187 17.86 15.34 10.69
CA LEU A 187 17.78 15.05 12.13
C LEU A 187 18.14 13.60 12.48
N ILE A 188 17.57 12.64 11.74
CA ILE A 188 17.74 11.20 12.02
C ILE A 188 19.00 10.66 11.33
N GLY A 189 19.32 11.14 10.13
CA GLY A 189 20.46 10.68 9.35
C GLY A 189 20.43 9.16 9.12
N ASP A 190 21.56 8.51 9.37
CA ASP A 190 21.82 7.10 9.04
C ASP A 190 21.43 6.14 10.19
N VAL A 191 20.66 6.63 11.17
CA VAL A 191 20.32 5.85 12.36
C VAL A 191 19.49 4.63 11.99
N ASN A 192 19.90 3.47 12.52
CA ASN A 192 19.21 2.21 12.30
C ASN A 192 17.78 2.24 12.87
N GLU A 193 16.80 1.78 12.08
CA GLU A 193 15.38 1.78 12.44
C GLU A 193 15.09 1.06 13.77
N ALA A 194 15.67 -0.13 13.99
CA ALA A 194 15.40 -0.90 15.20
C ALA A 194 15.89 -0.16 16.46
N TYR A 195 17.12 0.36 16.42
CA TYR A 195 17.67 1.16 17.51
C TYR A 195 16.86 2.45 17.73
N PHE A 196 16.42 3.11 16.66
CA PHE A 196 15.58 4.30 16.75
C PHE A 196 14.30 4.01 17.53
N PHE A 197 13.57 2.95 17.15
CA PHE A 197 12.30 2.63 17.81
C PHE A 197 12.45 2.08 19.23
N ASP A 198 13.58 1.47 19.59
CA ASP A 198 13.89 1.13 20.99
C ASP A 198 13.97 2.39 21.87
N GLN A 199 14.52 3.49 21.35
CA GLN A 199 14.54 4.77 22.07
C GLN A 199 13.15 5.43 22.11
N ILE A 200 12.38 5.34 21.02
CA ILE A 200 10.99 5.83 20.96
C ILE A 200 10.11 5.10 21.98
N GLU A 201 10.26 3.78 22.14
CA GLU A 201 9.52 2.99 23.12
C GLU A 201 9.68 3.57 24.54
N VAL A 202 10.91 3.89 24.95
CA VAL A 202 11.18 4.47 26.28
C VAL A 202 10.48 5.81 26.46
N ILE A 203 10.44 6.64 25.41
CA ILE A 203 9.76 7.94 25.44
C ILE A 203 8.23 7.73 25.55
N VAL A 204 7.66 6.90 24.68
CA VAL A 204 6.21 6.59 24.66
C VAL A 204 5.75 6.05 26.02
N ASP A 205 6.48 5.08 26.59
CA ASP A 205 6.17 4.52 27.91
C ASP A 205 6.21 5.56 29.03
N ARG A 206 7.18 6.48 28.99
CA ARG A 206 7.29 7.56 29.98
C ARG A 206 6.20 8.61 29.81
N ILE A 207 5.79 8.92 28.59
CA ILE A 207 4.67 9.82 28.30
C ILE A 207 3.37 9.22 28.84
N ARG A 208 3.08 7.94 28.54
CA ARG A 208 1.88 7.24 29.07
C ARG A 208 1.83 7.23 30.60
N LYS A 209 2.98 7.19 31.26
CA LYS A 209 3.11 7.23 32.74
C LYS A 209 3.13 8.66 33.30
N ASN A 210 2.99 9.69 32.47
CA ASN A 210 3.16 11.11 32.81
C ASN A 210 4.48 11.42 33.53
N LYS A 211 5.58 10.78 33.07
CA LYS A 211 6.93 10.85 33.68
C LYS A 211 8.01 11.38 32.73
N TYR A 212 7.66 11.73 31.49
CA TYR A 212 8.61 12.25 30.52
C TYR A 212 8.85 13.76 30.75
N LYS A 213 10.11 14.20 30.85
CA LYS A 213 10.49 15.59 31.18
C LYS A 213 11.62 16.13 30.28
N ASN A 214 11.75 15.62 29.05
CA ASN A 214 12.81 15.95 28.06
C ASN A 214 14.08 16.59 28.66
N ARG A 215 14.85 15.83 29.45
CA ARG A 215 15.98 16.40 30.22
C ARG A 215 17.19 16.76 29.35
N ARG A 216 17.27 16.20 28.14
CA ARG A 216 18.35 16.39 27.18
C ARG A 216 17.76 16.33 25.77
N PRO A 217 18.08 17.30 24.89
CA PRO A 217 17.72 17.21 23.48
C PRO A 217 18.20 15.89 22.88
N SER A 218 17.32 15.22 22.14
CA SER A 218 17.66 13.99 21.41
C SER A 218 16.94 13.97 20.08
N ILE A 219 17.56 13.34 19.08
CA ILE A 219 16.96 13.16 17.75
C ILE A 219 15.60 12.43 17.84
N PHE A 220 15.45 11.51 18.80
CA PHE A 220 14.21 10.74 19.02
C PHE A 220 13.09 11.65 19.50
N HIS A 221 13.37 12.49 20.50
CA HIS A 221 12.39 13.44 21.00
C HIS A 221 12.00 14.46 19.93
N GLN A 222 13.00 15.06 19.26
CA GLN A 222 12.76 16.06 18.23
C GLN A 222 11.97 15.46 17.06
N SER A 223 12.27 14.22 16.65
CA SER A 223 11.54 13.57 15.57
C SER A 223 10.07 13.37 15.91
N LEU A 224 9.74 13.07 17.18
CA LEU A 224 8.36 12.90 17.62
C LEU A 224 7.56 14.21 17.60
N LEU A 225 8.22 15.35 17.85
CA LEU A 225 7.60 16.67 17.71
C LEU A 225 7.40 17.02 16.23
N VAL A 226 8.43 16.83 15.40
CA VAL A 226 8.40 17.13 13.96
C VAL A 226 7.32 16.32 13.22
N THR A 227 7.06 15.08 13.65
CA THR A 227 6.02 14.21 13.06
C THR A 227 4.66 14.32 13.73
N ASP A 228 4.42 15.35 14.55
CA ASP A 228 3.18 15.54 15.33
C ASP A 228 2.76 14.24 16.06
N THR A 229 3.74 13.49 16.54
CA THR A 229 3.51 12.24 17.27
C THR A 229 3.30 12.52 18.75
N ILE A 230 3.99 13.54 19.26
CA ILE A 230 3.80 14.09 20.60
C ILE A 230 3.54 15.58 20.52
N LYS A 231 2.86 16.12 21.52
CA LYS A 231 2.70 17.57 21.73
C LYS A 231 3.33 17.97 23.05
N GLU A 232 3.84 19.19 23.09
CA GLU A 232 4.33 19.83 24.30
C GLU A 232 3.36 20.95 24.69
N GLU A 233 2.62 20.71 25.77
CA GLU A 233 1.80 21.73 26.43
C GLU A 233 2.36 21.95 27.83
N GLU A 234 1.57 21.73 28.90
CA GLU A 234 2.10 21.69 30.28
C GLU A 234 2.91 20.42 30.56
N SER A 235 2.61 19.35 29.80
CA SER A 235 3.31 18.08 29.81
C SER A 235 3.31 17.49 28.40
N PHE A 236 4.15 16.48 28.17
CA PHE A 236 4.17 15.78 26.88
C PHE A 236 3.00 14.80 26.80
N THR A 237 2.25 14.88 25.71
CA THR A 237 1.13 13.97 25.41
C THR A 237 1.33 13.33 24.05
N LEU A 238 0.74 12.15 23.85
CA LEU A 238 0.70 11.52 22.53
C LEU A 238 -0.41 12.18 21.70
N ALA A 239 -0.05 12.65 20.50
CA ALA A 239 -1.02 13.15 19.53
C ALA A 239 -1.61 12.01 18.67
N LEU A 240 -0.86 10.91 18.52
CA LEU A 240 -1.37 9.70 17.88
C LEU A 240 -2.07 8.81 18.91
N PRO A 241 -3.25 8.25 18.56
CA PRO A 241 -3.89 7.26 19.42
C PRO A 241 -3.04 6.00 19.49
N ILE A 242 -2.89 5.47 20.71
CA ILE A 242 -2.42 4.09 20.92
C ILE A 242 -3.64 3.18 20.89
N VAL A 243 -3.55 2.13 20.08
CA VAL A 243 -4.59 1.11 19.99
C VAL A 243 -4.03 -0.22 20.46
N GLU A 244 -4.73 -0.82 21.41
CA GLU A 244 -4.37 -2.09 22.01
C GLU A 244 -4.75 -3.27 21.10
N LYS A 245 -4.27 -4.47 21.46
CA LYS A 245 -4.22 -5.66 20.60
C LYS A 245 -5.56 -6.10 19.99
N ASN A 246 -6.69 -5.72 20.58
CA ASN A 246 -8.01 -6.17 20.13
C ASN A 246 -8.46 -5.37 18.91
N ASN A 247 -8.31 -6.00 17.74
CA ASN A 247 -8.91 -5.51 16.52
C ASN A 247 -10.45 -5.57 16.63
N PRO A 248 -11.20 -4.60 16.07
CA PRO A 248 -12.65 -4.72 15.97
C PRO A 248 -13.01 -5.92 15.11
N GLU A 249 -14.05 -6.64 15.51
CA GLU A 249 -14.63 -7.72 14.69
C GLU A 249 -15.42 -7.10 13.53
N ILE A 250 -15.06 -7.48 12.31
CA ILE A 250 -15.75 -7.07 11.08
C ILE A 250 -16.11 -8.34 10.33
N GLU A 251 -17.39 -8.50 10.04
CA GLU A 251 -17.88 -9.56 9.17
C GLU A 251 -17.69 -9.13 7.71
N PHE A 252 -16.98 -9.94 6.94
CA PHE A 252 -16.73 -9.68 5.53
C PHE A 252 -17.80 -10.32 4.64
N PRO A 253 -18.20 -9.66 3.55
CA PRO A 253 -19.13 -10.22 2.59
C PRO A 253 -18.51 -11.43 1.89
N THR A 254 -19.31 -12.48 1.69
CA THR A 254 -18.90 -13.64 0.89
C THR A 254 -18.84 -13.23 -0.59
N LEU A 255 -17.65 -13.31 -1.16
CA LEU A 255 -17.45 -13.12 -2.59
C LEU A 255 -17.81 -14.41 -3.36
N ASP A 256 -18.19 -14.26 -4.62
CA ASP A 256 -18.53 -15.40 -5.47
C ASP A 256 -17.35 -16.39 -5.56
N PRO A 257 -17.53 -17.66 -5.18
CA PRO A 257 -16.45 -18.64 -5.16
C PRO A 257 -15.93 -19.02 -6.55
N SER A 258 -16.65 -18.67 -7.62
CA SER A 258 -16.22 -18.91 -9.00
C SER A 258 -15.21 -17.89 -9.53
N LEU A 259 -15.01 -16.78 -8.81
CA LEU A 259 -14.07 -15.74 -9.21
C LEU A 259 -12.64 -16.28 -9.23
N THR A 260 -11.92 -15.92 -10.29
CA THR A 260 -10.47 -16.04 -10.37
C THR A 260 -9.79 -15.20 -9.28
N MET A 261 -8.49 -15.42 -9.10
CA MET A 261 -7.72 -14.72 -8.11
C MET A 261 -7.54 -13.23 -8.46
N GLU A 262 -7.34 -12.93 -9.75
CA GLU A 262 -7.27 -11.58 -10.28
C GLU A 262 -8.58 -10.82 -10.07
N GLU A 263 -9.74 -11.45 -10.36
CA GLU A 263 -11.06 -10.85 -10.12
C GLU A 263 -11.29 -10.60 -8.63
N THR A 264 -10.95 -11.58 -7.78
CA THR A 264 -11.06 -11.45 -6.32
C THR A 264 -10.19 -10.31 -5.79
N ALA A 265 -8.94 -10.22 -6.24
CA ALA A 265 -8.00 -9.17 -5.84
C ALA A 265 -8.41 -7.79 -6.37
N PHE A 266 -8.97 -7.72 -7.57
CA PHE A 266 -9.54 -6.50 -8.14
C PHE A 266 -10.75 -6.03 -7.31
N LEU A 267 -11.73 -6.90 -7.08
CA LEU A 267 -12.92 -6.62 -6.26
C LEU A 267 -12.54 -6.12 -4.86
N LYS A 268 -11.64 -6.82 -4.17
CA LYS A 268 -11.16 -6.44 -2.84
C LYS A 268 -10.51 -5.06 -2.83
N ARG A 269 -9.71 -4.73 -3.85
CA ARG A 269 -9.13 -3.39 -4.01
C ARG A 269 -10.21 -2.33 -4.23
N GLN A 270 -11.18 -2.58 -5.09
CA GLN A 270 -12.30 -1.65 -5.34
C GLN A 270 -13.15 -1.44 -4.08
N ILE A 271 -13.42 -2.49 -3.30
CA ILE A 271 -14.11 -2.40 -2.00
C ILE A 271 -13.34 -1.47 -1.05
N PHE A 272 -12.01 -1.66 -0.95
CA PHE A 272 -11.19 -0.81 -0.10
C PHE A 272 -11.18 0.65 -0.55
N SER A 273 -11.15 0.89 -1.86
CA SER A 273 -11.23 2.23 -2.46
C SER A 273 -12.54 2.93 -2.10
N GLU A 274 -13.69 2.25 -2.24
CA GLU A 274 -15.01 2.77 -1.85
C GLU A 274 -15.11 3.07 -0.36
N LEU A 275 -14.56 2.19 0.49
CA LEU A 275 -14.51 2.44 1.93
C LEU A 275 -13.61 3.63 2.27
N SER A 276 -12.46 3.76 1.60
CA SER A 276 -11.52 4.85 1.85
C SER A 276 -12.10 6.21 1.54
N LYS A 277 -12.92 6.34 0.49
CA LYS A 277 -13.66 7.58 0.18
C LYS A 277 -14.57 8.04 1.34
N LYS A 278 -15.09 7.11 2.14
CA LYS A 278 -16.02 7.37 3.25
C LYS A 278 -15.31 7.53 4.60
N PHE A 279 -14.29 6.72 4.86
CA PHE A 279 -13.66 6.58 6.18
C PHE A 279 -12.19 7.05 6.23
N MET A 280 -11.63 7.49 5.11
CA MET A 280 -10.26 8.00 5.01
C MET A 280 -10.18 9.25 4.12
N PRO A 281 -10.63 10.43 4.59
CA PRO A 281 -10.70 11.63 3.75
C PRO A 281 -9.34 12.10 3.21
N HIS A 282 -8.24 11.90 3.94
CA HIS A 282 -6.89 12.28 3.50
C HIS A 282 -5.83 11.23 3.86
N ALA A 283 -5.62 11.03 5.15
CA ALA A 283 -4.74 10.03 5.74
C ALA A 283 -5.06 9.93 7.24
N PHE A 284 -4.62 8.86 7.88
CA PHE A 284 -4.57 8.80 9.34
C PHE A 284 -3.38 7.96 9.81
N SER A 285 -2.96 8.23 11.04
CA SER A 285 -1.88 7.49 11.71
C SER A 285 -2.29 7.09 13.12
N TYR A 286 -1.73 5.98 13.59
CA TYR A 286 -1.92 5.45 14.93
C TYR A 286 -0.71 4.60 15.34
N ILE A 287 -0.61 4.33 16.63
CA ILE A 287 0.40 3.45 17.20
C ILE A 287 -0.32 2.17 17.64
N LYS A 288 0.07 1.03 17.09
CA LYS A 288 -0.41 -0.28 17.56
C LYS A 288 0.54 -0.83 18.63
N GLU A 289 -0.02 -1.14 19.78
CA GLU A 289 0.69 -1.82 20.86
C GLU A 289 0.51 -3.34 20.73
N TYR A 290 1.62 -4.05 20.57
CA TYR A 290 1.68 -5.50 20.66
C TYR A 290 2.13 -5.89 22.07
N GLY A 291 1.47 -6.90 22.64
CA GLY A 291 1.89 -7.45 23.93
C GLY A 291 3.29 -8.06 23.84
N ALA A 292 4.08 -7.91 24.91
CA ALA A 292 5.32 -8.67 25.06
C ALA A 292 4.99 -10.16 24.92
N ILE A 293 5.70 -10.85 24.03
CA ILE A 293 5.67 -12.32 23.92
C ILE A 293 6.27 -12.90 25.19
#